data_AF-A0A2N6FFK2-F1
#
_entry.id   AF-A0A2N6FFK2-F1
#
_cell.length_a   1.000
_cell.length_b   1.000
_cell.length_c   1.000
_cell.angle_alpha   90.00
_cell.angle_beta   90.00
_cell.angle_gamma   90.00
#
_symmetry.space_group_name_H-M   'P 1'
#
loop_
_entity.id
_entity.type
_entity.pdbx_description
1 polymer ?
#
loop_
_entity_poly.entity_id
_entity_poly.type
_entity_poly.pdbx_seq_one_letter_code
_entity_poly.pdbx_strand_id
1 'polypeptide(L)' 'MKKVIGCLLLTLMLSACMSGAERARVNAIYERYEVHCKQHAKDLNAEADEQLLYDECMDYFITKDPKCPHCVVDQHLSK' A
#
# COMPACT_ATOMS: atom_id res chain seq x y z
N MET A 1 -20.03 8.71 35.31
CA MET A 1 -18.97 9.39 34.54
C MET A 1 -17.66 8.59 34.38
N LYS A 2 -17.27 7.69 35.30
CA LYS A 2 -16.04 6.86 35.15
C LYS A 2 -16.02 5.92 33.91
N LYS A 3 -17.18 5.45 33.43
CA LYS A 3 -17.29 4.56 32.25
C LYS A 3 -17.05 5.25 30.90
N VAL A 4 -17.20 6.59 30.84
CA VAL A 4 -17.07 7.36 29.58
C VAL A 4 -15.61 7.60 29.21
N ILE A 5 -14.76 7.81 30.22
CA ILE A 5 -13.31 8.06 30.06
C ILE A 5 -12.59 6.82 29.49
N GLY A 6 -12.96 5.63 29.96
CA GLY A 6 -12.38 4.38 29.44
C GLY A 6 -12.72 4.15 27.96
N CYS A 7 -13.93 4.52 27.54
CA CYS A 7 -14.38 4.36 26.17
C CYS A 7 -13.64 5.31 25.21
N LEU A 8 -13.38 6.55 25.64
CA LEU A 8 -12.60 7.54 24.88
C LEU A 8 -11.13 7.13 24.66
N LEU A 9 -10.49 6.55 25.69
CA LEU A 9 -9.12 6.05 25.56
C LEU A 9 -9.02 4.84 24.62
N LEU A 10 -10.01 3.94 24.66
CA LEU A 10 -10.12 2.83 23.72
C LEU A 10 -10.25 3.33 22.28
N THR A 11 -11.12 4.30 22.00
CA THR A 11 -11.28 4.83 20.63
C THR A 11 -10.00 5.48 20.09
N LEU A 12 -9.23 6.18 20.95
CA LEU A 12 -7.95 6.78 20.54
C LEU A 12 -6.91 5.69 20.23
N MET A 13 -6.80 4.65 21.05
CA MET A 13 -5.90 3.51 20.81
C MET A 13 -6.24 2.78 19.50
N LEU A 14 -7.53 2.54 19.22
CA LEU A 14 -7.95 1.90 17.97
C LEU A 14 -7.60 2.74 16.72
N SER A 15 -7.73 4.08 16.79
CA SER A 15 -7.39 4.96 15.67
C SER A 15 -5.88 4.96 15.37
N ALA A 16 -5.04 4.91 16.40
CA ALA A 16 -3.59 4.81 16.26
C ALA A 16 -3.19 3.47 15.62
N CYS A 17 -3.81 2.36 16.04
CA CYS A 17 -3.57 1.04 15.45
C CYS A 17 -3.93 0.96 13.95
N MET A 18 -5.03 1.58 13.52
CA MET A 18 -5.40 1.62 12.10
C MET A 18 -4.37 2.38 11.25
N SER A 19 -3.87 3.52 11.73
CA SER A 19 -2.87 4.31 11.00
C SER A 19 -1.52 3.60 10.83
N GLY A 20 -1.08 2.88 11.87
CA GLY A 20 0.16 2.10 11.83
C GLY A 20 0.07 0.90 10.87
N ALA A 21 -1.05 0.19 10.89
CA ALA A 21 -1.31 -0.93 9.98
C ALA A 21 -1.35 -0.48 8.51
N GLU A 22 -1.97 0.67 8.22
CA GLU A 22 -2.05 1.20 6.86
C GLU A 22 -0.67 1.62 6.32
N ARG A 23 0.15 2.28 7.14
CA ARG A 23 1.53 2.63 6.75
C ARG A 23 2.37 1.37 6.49
N ALA A 24 2.28 0.36 7.36
CA ALA A 24 3.00 -0.89 7.18
C ALA A 24 2.57 -1.61 5.90
N ARG A 25 1.26 -1.60 5.58
CA ARG A 25 0.70 -2.15 4.34
C ARG A 25 1.29 -1.44 3.13
N VAL A 26 1.19 -0.11 3.08
CA VAL A 26 1.72 0.68 1.95
C VAL A 26 3.21 0.44 1.77
N ASN A 27 4.01 0.44 2.85
CA ASN A 27 5.45 0.13 2.77
C ASN A 27 5.72 -1.25 2.17
N ALA A 28 4.98 -2.28 2.58
CA ALA A 28 5.13 -3.63 2.03
C ALA A 28 4.78 -3.71 0.54
N ILE A 29 3.85 -2.87 0.06
CA ILE A 29 3.53 -2.75 -1.37
C ILE A 29 4.70 -2.09 -2.12
N TYR A 30 5.28 -1.02 -1.59
CA TYR A 30 6.48 -0.41 -2.18
C TYR A 30 7.63 -1.42 -2.26
N GLU A 31 7.95 -2.12 -1.17
CA GLU A 31 9.02 -3.13 -1.16
C GLU A 31 8.79 -4.24 -2.21
N ARG A 32 7.53 -4.61 -2.47
CA ARG A 32 7.19 -5.67 -3.42
C ARG A 32 7.22 -5.19 -4.88
N TYR A 33 6.72 -4.00 -5.16
CA TYR A 33 6.42 -3.56 -6.54
C TYR A 33 7.31 -2.43 -7.05
N GLU A 34 8.17 -1.82 -6.22
CA GLU A 34 9.03 -0.70 -6.64
C GLU A 34 9.88 -1.06 -7.86
N VAL A 35 10.57 -2.21 -7.84
CA VAL A 35 11.42 -2.65 -8.97
C VAL A 35 10.59 -2.90 -10.22
N HIS A 36 9.43 -3.55 -10.06
CA HIS A 36 8.52 -3.83 -11.16
C HIS A 36 8.00 -2.54 -11.81
N CYS A 37 7.50 -1.60 -11.02
CA CYS A 37 6.96 -0.33 -11.52
C CYS A 37 8.05 0.56 -12.12
N LYS A 38 9.28 0.54 -11.58
CA LYS A 38 10.42 1.24 -12.20
C LYS A 38 10.77 0.66 -13.56
N GLN A 39 10.80 -0.66 -13.69
CA GLN A 39 11.09 -1.29 -14.98
C GLN A 39 9.95 -1.06 -15.96
N HIS A 40 8.70 -1.18 -15.51
CA HIS A 40 7.51 -0.90 -16.32
C HIS A 40 7.50 0.52 -16.87
N ALA A 41 7.82 1.51 -16.03
CA ALA A 41 7.93 2.91 -16.44
C ALA A 41 9.00 3.12 -17.51
N LYS A 42 10.16 2.45 -17.39
CA LYS A 42 11.25 2.49 -18.37
C LYS A 42 10.88 1.82 -19.69
N ASP A 43 10.23 0.66 -19.63
CA ASP A 43 9.85 -0.12 -20.81
C ASP A 43 8.79 0.61 -21.65
N LEU A 44 7.95 1.43 -21.01
CA LEU A 44 6.94 2.25 -21.67
C LEU A 44 7.48 3.59 -22.18
N ASN A 45 8.72 3.96 -21.83
CA ASN A 45 9.21 5.29 -22.09
C ASN A 45 9.68 5.46 -23.55
N ALA A 46 8.82 6.08 -24.37
CA ALA A 46 9.19 6.68 -25.66
C ALA A 46 9.06 8.22 -25.66
N GLU A 47 8.08 8.82 -24.96
CA GLU A 47 7.86 10.28 -24.88
C GLU A 47 7.17 10.76 -23.57
N ALA A 48 6.87 9.88 -22.61
CA ALA A 48 6.12 10.20 -21.39
C ALA A 48 7.04 10.36 -20.17
N ASP A 49 6.60 11.07 -19.13
CA ASP A 49 7.35 11.22 -17.89
C ASP A 49 7.42 9.87 -17.15
N GLU A 50 8.63 9.31 -17.04
CA GLU A 50 8.91 8.03 -16.35
C GLU A 50 8.40 8.07 -14.90
N GLN A 51 8.48 9.22 -14.23
CA GLN A 51 8.01 9.34 -12.85
C GLN A 51 6.49 9.22 -12.77
N LEU A 52 5.76 9.81 -13.73
CA LEU A 52 4.30 9.72 -13.78
C LEU A 52 3.86 8.25 -13.99
N LEU A 53 4.51 7.53 -14.91
CA LEU A 53 4.21 6.12 -15.17
C LEU A 53 4.51 5.23 -13.96
N TYR A 54 5.59 5.52 -13.23
CA TYR A 54 5.90 4.85 -11.98
C TYR A 54 4.81 5.12 -10.92
N ASP A 55 4.40 6.38 -10.74
CA ASP A 55 3.40 6.77 -9.75
C ASP A 55 2.04 6.13 -10.06
N GLU A 56 1.62 6.10 -11.33
CA GLU A 56 0.40 5.42 -11.77
C GLU A 56 0.43 3.91 -11.49
N CYS A 57 1.56 3.26 -11.74
CA CYS A 57 1.74 1.84 -11.43
C CYS A 57 1.66 1.56 -9.93
N MET A 58 2.31 2.39 -9.10
CA MET A 58 2.28 2.23 -7.65
C MET A 58 0.87 2.49 -7.08
N ASP A 59 0.16 3.50 -7.59
CA ASP A 59 -1.22 3.78 -7.17
C ASP A 59 -2.17 2.61 -7.48
N TYR A 60 -2.00 1.97 -8.64
CA TYR A 60 -2.75 0.75 -8.97
C TYR A 60 -2.59 -0.33 -7.89
N PHE A 61 -1.36 -0.65 -7.46
CA PHE A 61 -1.15 -1.70 -6.45
C PHE A 61 -1.63 -1.27 -5.06
N ILE A 62 -1.41 -0.01 -4.67
CA ILE A 62 -1.87 0.54 -3.38
C ILE A 62 -3.40 0.47 -3.28
N THR A 63 -4.12 0.75 -4.36
CA THR A 63 -5.59 0.77 -4.42
C THR A 63 -6.24 -0.61 -4.61
N LYS A 64 -5.53 -1.58 -5.20
CA LYS A 64 -6.04 -2.95 -5.43
C LYS A 64 -5.81 -3.90 -4.27
N ASP A 65 -4.69 -3.77 -3.56
CA ASP A 65 -4.34 -4.58 -2.39
C ASP A 65 -5.39 -4.62 -1.25
N PRO A 66 -6.13 -3.54 -0.90
CA PRO A 66 -7.15 -3.59 0.16
C PRO A 66 -8.30 -4.58 -0.12
N LYS A 67 -8.44 -5.05 -1.38
CA LYS A 67 -9.51 -5.97 -1.81
C LYS A 67 -9.09 -7.43 -1.81
N CYS A 68 -7.93 -7.77 -1.25
CA CYS A 68 -7.36 -9.11 -1.40
C CYS A 68 -7.36 -9.91 -0.08
N PRO A 69 -8.48 -10.59 0.27
CA PRO A 69 -8.58 -11.41 1.48
C PRO A 69 -7.63 -12.63 1.48
N HIS A 70 -6.96 -12.90 0.35
CA HIS A 70 -6.05 -14.03 0.14
C HIS A 70 -4.77 -13.62 -0.59
N CYS A 71 -4.27 -12.38 -0.46
CA CYS A 71 -3.00 -11.99 -1.08
C CYS A 71 -1.80 -12.65 -0.38
N VAL A 72 -1.66 -13.95 -0.63
CA VAL A 72 -0.38 -14.60 -0.87
C VAL A 72 0.22 -13.89 -2.10
N VAL A 73 1.45 -13.43 -1.98
CA VAL A 73 2.27 -12.84 -3.07
C VAL A 73 1.93 -13.51 -4.39
N ASP A 74 1.53 -12.71 -5.39
CA ASP A 74 1.19 -13.21 -6.72
C ASP A 74 2.35 -14.08 -7.26
N GLN A 75 2.09 -15.37 -7.49
CA GLN A 75 3.11 -16.35 -7.91
C GLN A 75 3.68 -16.03 -9.30
N HIS A 76 3.05 -15.14 -10.05
CA HIS A 76 3.53 -14.71 -11.37
C HIS A 76 4.78 -13.81 -11.30
N LEU A 77 5.15 -13.36 -10.10
CA LEU A 77 6.36 -12.58 -9.82
C LEU A 77 7.43 -13.38 -9.04
N SER A 78 7.15 -14.65 -8.72
CA SER A 78 8.09 -15.57 -8.06
C SER A 78 8.85 -16.39 -9.12
N LYS A 79 9.85 -15.78 -9.76
CA LYS A 79 10.87 -16.51 -10.50
C LYS A 79 12.26 -16.08 -10.06
#